data_AF-A0AA37CYU9-F1
#
_entry.id   AF-A0AA37CYU9-F1
#
_cell.length_a   1.000
_cell.length_b   1.000
_cell.length_c   1.000
_cell.angle_alpha   90.00
_cell.angle_beta   90.00
_cell.angle_gamma   90.00
#
_symmetry.space_group_name_H-M   'P 1'
#
loop_
_entity.id
_entity.type
_entity.pdbx_description
1 polymer ?
#
loop_
_entity_poly.entity_id
_entity_poly.type
_entity_poly.pdbx_seq_one_letter_code
_entity_poly.pdbx_strand_id
1 'polypeptide(L)'
;MLISPNSFLYAYAITRDFGFAPNPFHGVCTLATCKPRIRKSANVDDWILGIGGAQLRKANKKCILLMKVTEKIDFNDYWLDSRFSLKKPSRNGSHVQMLGDNIYHQDIDETWIQEDSHHSNPDGSYNMTNLERDTKSTFVLISNHFYYFGNSAIDIDLQSIRYNKIRDYKKIDLAQSNEARDIIESIHRNNKSKLNMIISDPCQFSDFYKRVDQKSGLISK
;
A
#
# COMPACT_ATOMS: atom_id res chain seq x y z
N MET A 1 -13.48 -20.25 0.66
CA MET A 1 -12.17 -20.54 1.28
C MET A 1 -11.44 -19.21 1.44
N LEU A 2 -10.80 -18.93 2.59
CA LEU A 2 -10.15 -17.63 2.84
C LEU A 2 -8.94 -17.41 1.90
N ILE A 3 -8.11 -18.45 1.78
CA ILE A 3 -6.90 -18.47 0.95
C ILE A 3 -7.21 -19.31 -0.29
N SER A 4 -7.01 -18.74 -1.48
CA SER A 4 -7.25 -19.44 -2.74
C SER A 4 -6.10 -20.41 -3.04
N PRO A 5 -6.36 -21.55 -3.71
CA PRO A 5 -5.29 -22.38 -4.27
C PRO A 5 -4.39 -21.56 -5.20
N ASN A 6 -3.09 -21.87 -5.24
CA ASN A 6 -2.09 -21.18 -6.09
C ASN A 6 -1.92 -19.66 -5.83
N SER A 7 -2.27 -19.19 -4.63
CA SER A 7 -2.04 -17.80 -4.22
C SER A 7 -0.70 -17.62 -3.50
N PHE A 8 -0.20 -16.39 -3.49
CA PHE A 8 1.06 -16.01 -2.86
C PHE A 8 0.86 -14.94 -1.79
N LEU A 9 1.74 -14.94 -0.80
CA LEU A 9 1.93 -13.84 0.13
C LEU A 9 3.14 -13.00 -0.27
N TYR A 10 2.92 -11.70 -0.49
CA TYR A 10 3.94 -10.69 -0.73
C TYR A 10 4.16 -9.88 0.53
N ALA A 11 5.23 -10.19 1.26
CA ALA A 11 5.61 -9.48 2.47
C ALA A 11 6.65 -8.40 2.18
N TYR A 12 6.43 -7.15 2.61
CA TYR A 12 7.38 -6.06 2.40
C TYR A 12 7.46 -5.10 3.60
N ALA A 13 8.59 -4.38 3.69
CA ALA A 13 8.76 -3.36 4.71
C ALA A 13 8.13 -2.02 4.29
N ILE A 14 7.19 -1.53 5.08
CA ILE A 14 6.67 -0.16 5.03
C ILE A 14 7.68 0.74 5.75
N THR A 15 8.41 1.56 4.99
CA THR A 15 9.40 2.47 5.55
C THR A 15 8.77 3.75 6.07
N ARG A 16 7.65 4.16 5.47
CA ARG A 16 6.90 5.35 5.81
C ARG A 16 5.42 5.04 5.73
N ASP A 17 4.69 5.41 6.76
CA ASP A 17 3.28 5.07 6.90
C ASP A 17 2.46 6.34 7.18
N PHE A 18 2.30 7.17 6.15
CA PHE A 18 1.44 8.35 6.19
C PHE A 18 -0.02 8.01 5.86
N GLY A 19 -0.29 6.82 5.31
CA GLY A 19 -1.59 6.47 4.72
C GLY A 19 -1.68 6.75 3.21
N PHE A 20 -0.54 6.96 2.54
CA PHE A 20 -0.47 7.19 1.09
C PHE A 20 -0.30 5.91 0.26
N ALA A 21 0.60 5.00 0.65
CA ALA A 21 0.84 3.74 -0.08
C ALA A 21 1.43 2.68 0.87
N PRO A 22 0.60 1.81 1.46
CA PRO A 22 -0.80 1.58 1.11
C PRO A 22 -1.73 2.72 1.57
N ASN A 23 -2.81 2.98 0.82
CA ASN A 23 -3.85 3.93 1.19
C ASN A 23 -5.09 3.15 1.69
N PRO A 24 -5.40 3.18 3.00
CA PRO A 24 -6.48 2.37 3.58
C PRO A 24 -7.82 3.11 3.64
N PHE A 25 -7.90 4.34 3.14
CA PHE A 25 -9.05 5.22 3.35
C PHE A 25 -10.22 4.91 2.43
N HIS A 26 -11.40 5.43 2.81
CA HIS A 26 -12.66 5.31 2.05
C HIS A 26 -13.18 3.87 1.90
N GLY A 27 -12.92 3.00 2.88
CA GLY A 27 -13.46 1.65 2.95
C GLY A 27 -12.82 0.64 1.99
N VAL A 28 -11.78 1.07 1.25
CA VAL A 28 -11.03 0.25 0.30
C VAL A 28 -9.55 0.48 0.53
N CYS A 29 -8.75 -0.58 0.60
CA CYS A 29 -7.30 -0.43 0.68
C CYS A 29 -6.67 -0.57 -0.70
N THR A 30 -5.78 0.36 -1.04
CA THR A 30 -5.12 0.40 -2.34
C THR A 30 -3.61 0.44 -2.18
N LEU A 31 -2.93 -0.20 -3.12
CA LEU A 31 -1.50 -0.02 -3.37
C LEU A 31 -1.38 0.44 -4.81
N ALA A 32 -1.56 1.75 -5.04
CA ALA A 32 -1.49 2.37 -6.36
C ALA A 32 -0.07 2.84 -6.71
N THR A 33 0.63 3.40 -5.73
CA THR A 33 2.00 3.91 -5.90
C THR A 33 3.00 3.08 -5.10
N CYS A 34 4.29 3.38 -5.24
CA CYS A 34 5.37 2.58 -4.66
C CYS A 34 5.33 1.12 -5.15
N LYS A 35 6.28 0.30 -4.68
CA LYS A 35 6.33 -1.17 -4.88
C LYS A 35 5.89 -1.66 -6.28
N PRO A 36 6.41 -1.08 -7.39
CA PRO A 36 5.96 -1.42 -8.75
C PRO A 36 6.16 -2.90 -9.08
N ARG A 37 7.16 -3.56 -8.50
CA ARG A 37 7.39 -5.00 -8.69
C ARG A 37 6.32 -5.87 -8.04
N ILE A 38 5.79 -5.48 -6.88
CA ILE A 38 4.64 -6.18 -6.27
C ILE A 38 3.40 -5.92 -7.12
N ARG A 39 3.10 -4.66 -7.45
CA ARG A 39 1.93 -4.29 -8.27
C ARG A 39 1.91 -5.00 -9.63
N LYS A 40 3.07 -5.16 -10.26
CA LYS A 40 3.23 -5.93 -11.50
C LYS A 40 2.97 -7.42 -11.29
N SER A 41 3.51 -8.01 -10.23
CA SER A 41 3.57 -9.48 -10.05
C SER A 41 2.37 -10.10 -9.35
N ALA A 42 1.76 -9.39 -8.39
CA ALA A 42 0.64 -9.90 -7.63
C ALA A 42 -0.62 -9.96 -8.50
N ASN A 43 -1.44 -10.98 -8.30
CA ASN A 43 -2.71 -11.18 -8.99
C ASN A 43 -3.87 -11.12 -8.01
N VAL A 44 -5.09 -11.09 -8.54
CA VAL A 44 -6.30 -11.31 -7.72
C VAL A 44 -6.13 -12.62 -6.94
N ASP A 45 -6.59 -12.60 -5.70
CA ASP A 45 -6.42 -13.63 -4.66
C ASP A 45 -5.06 -13.73 -3.97
N ASP A 46 -4.02 -13.05 -4.44
CA ASP A 46 -2.77 -12.93 -3.69
C ASP A 46 -2.96 -12.05 -2.44
N TRP A 47 -2.08 -12.24 -1.46
CA TRP A 47 -2.06 -11.48 -0.21
C TRP A 47 -0.85 -10.56 -0.13
N ILE A 48 -1.05 -9.37 0.41
CA ILE A 48 -0.02 -8.37 0.66
C ILE A 48 0.11 -8.14 2.17
N LEU A 49 1.31 -8.30 2.70
CA LEU A 49 1.64 -8.07 4.11
C LEU A 49 2.64 -6.91 4.23
N GLY A 50 2.18 -5.80 4.80
CA GLY A 50 2.96 -4.62 5.09
C GLY A 50 3.50 -4.65 6.52
N ILE A 51 4.82 -4.70 6.66
CA ILE A 51 5.52 -4.83 7.94
C ILE A 51 6.22 -3.52 8.26
N GLY A 52 6.08 -3.00 9.47
CA GLY A 52 6.75 -1.76 9.85
C GLY A 52 8.27 -1.87 9.77
N GLY A 53 8.90 -0.95 9.04
CA GLY A 53 10.35 -0.86 8.90
C GLY A 53 11.03 -0.22 10.11
N ALA A 54 12.36 -0.21 10.11
CA ALA A 54 13.17 0.29 11.23
C ALA A 54 12.90 1.76 11.61
N GLN A 55 12.42 2.58 10.67
CA GLN A 55 12.08 4.00 10.93
C GLN A 55 10.78 4.15 11.73
N LEU A 56 9.88 3.16 11.66
CA LEU A 56 8.58 3.17 12.34
C LEU A 56 8.71 2.55 13.73
N ARG A 57 9.46 3.19 14.64
CA ARG A 57 9.93 2.64 15.93
C ARG A 57 8.91 1.73 16.64
N LYS A 58 7.69 2.22 16.90
CA LYS A 58 6.63 1.46 17.61
C LYS A 58 6.07 0.28 16.81
N ALA A 59 6.04 0.39 15.49
CA ALA A 59 5.54 -0.63 14.56
C ALA A 59 6.67 -1.47 13.93
N ASN A 60 7.93 -1.29 14.32
CA ASN A 60 9.07 -1.97 13.74
C ASN A 60 8.92 -3.49 13.88
N LYS A 61 9.01 -4.22 12.76
CA LYS A 61 8.78 -5.67 12.66
C LYS A 61 7.37 -6.13 13.04
N LYS A 62 6.39 -5.22 13.07
CA LYS A 62 4.97 -5.52 13.31
C LYS A 62 4.15 -5.44 12.03
N CYS A 63 3.03 -6.13 11.98
CA CYS A 63 2.06 -6.06 10.88
C CYS A 63 1.29 -4.75 10.94
N ILE A 64 1.49 -3.88 9.95
CA ILE A 64 0.72 -2.65 9.74
C ILE A 64 -0.46 -2.92 8.80
N LEU A 65 -0.26 -3.73 7.77
CA LEU A 65 -1.27 -4.04 6.76
C LEU A 65 -1.29 -5.54 6.47
N LEU A 66 -2.48 -6.13 6.40
CA LEU A 66 -2.72 -7.35 5.65
C LEU A 66 -3.89 -7.11 4.69
N MET A 67 -3.73 -7.35 3.40
CA MET A 67 -4.82 -7.26 2.43
C MET A 67 -4.79 -8.40 1.42
N LYS A 68 -5.97 -8.89 1.05
CA LYS A 68 -6.13 -9.75 -0.13
C LYS A 68 -6.37 -8.87 -1.35
N VAL A 69 -5.65 -9.09 -2.45
CA VAL A 69 -5.91 -8.42 -3.72
C VAL A 69 -7.26 -8.92 -4.23
N THR A 70 -8.29 -8.07 -4.18
CA THR A 70 -9.61 -8.40 -4.68
C THR A 70 -9.80 -7.93 -6.11
N GLU A 71 -9.01 -6.96 -6.55
CA GLU A 71 -9.08 -6.38 -7.89
C GLU A 71 -7.69 -5.83 -8.29
N LYS A 72 -7.38 -5.91 -9.59
CA LYS A 72 -6.16 -5.38 -10.19
C LYS A 72 -6.53 -4.73 -11.51
N ILE A 73 -6.38 -3.42 -11.57
CA ILE A 73 -6.71 -2.59 -12.75
C ILE A 73 -5.51 -1.73 -13.09
N ASP A 74 -5.51 -1.07 -14.24
CA ASP A 74 -4.47 -0.10 -14.57
C ASP A 74 -4.75 1.30 -14.00
N PHE A 75 -3.79 2.22 -14.15
CA PHE A 75 -3.90 3.58 -13.66
C PHE A 75 -5.02 4.39 -14.33
N ASN A 76 -5.29 4.18 -15.62
CA ASN A 76 -6.31 4.95 -16.33
C ASN A 76 -7.70 4.50 -15.89
N ASP A 77 -7.90 3.18 -15.76
CA ASP A 77 -9.13 2.62 -15.18
C ASP A 77 -9.33 3.10 -13.74
N TYR A 78 -8.27 3.11 -12.92
CA TYR A 78 -8.33 3.62 -11.55
C TYR A 78 -8.69 5.11 -11.51
N TRP A 79 -8.19 5.91 -12.44
CA TRP A 79 -8.45 7.34 -12.55
C TRP A 79 -9.88 7.66 -13.00
N LEU A 80 -10.42 6.90 -13.96
CA LEU A 80 -11.73 7.13 -14.56
C LEU A 80 -12.87 6.55 -13.73
N ASP A 81 -12.61 5.52 -12.92
CA ASP A 81 -13.64 4.87 -12.12
C ASP A 81 -14.11 5.75 -10.95
N SER A 82 -15.40 6.08 -10.98
CA SER A 82 -16.07 6.90 -9.97
C SER A 82 -15.91 6.37 -8.53
N ARG A 83 -15.75 5.05 -8.33
CA ARG A 83 -15.52 4.42 -7.02
C ARG A 83 -14.30 4.98 -6.30
N PHE A 84 -13.30 5.44 -7.07
CA PHE A 84 -12.02 5.91 -6.54
C PHE A 84 -11.86 7.44 -6.67
N SER A 85 -12.95 8.18 -6.87
CA SER A 85 -12.92 9.64 -6.94
C SER A 85 -12.38 10.27 -5.65
N LEU A 86 -12.73 9.70 -4.48
CA LEU A 86 -12.21 10.15 -3.18
C LEU A 86 -10.74 9.78 -2.94
N LYS A 87 -10.16 8.90 -3.77
CA LYS A 87 -8.74 8.55 -3.74
C LYS A 87 -7.88 9.53 -4.55
N LYS A 88 -8.48 10.50 -5.25
CA LYS A 88 -7.74 11.58 -5.92
C LYS A 88 -7.26 12.60 -4.88
N PRO A 89 -6.01 13.08 -4.98
CA PRO A 89 -5.47 13.99 -3.99
C PRO A 89 -6.17 15.36 -4.04
N SER A 90 -6.40 15.96 -2.88
CA SER A 90 -6.81 17.37 -2.76
C SER A 90 -5.97 18.03 -1.68
N ARG A 91 -5.02 18.88 -2.11
CA ARG A 91 -4.03 19.54 -1.24
C ARG A 91 -4.62 20.56 -0.27
N ASN A 92 -5.81 21.09 -0.60
CA ASN A 92 -6.61 21.98 0.24
C ASN A 92 -7.76 21.25 0.96
N GLY A 93 -7.82 19.92 0.87
CA GLY A 93 -8.85 19.11 1.50
C GLY A 93 -8.48 18.67 2.92
N SER A 94 -9.22 17.68 3.43
CA SER A 94 -8.91 17.02 4.69
C SER A 94 -7.57 16.27 4.64
N HIS A 95 -7.03 15.91 5.81
CA HIS A 95 -5.78 15.14 5.90
C HIS A 95 -5.82 13.84 5.06
N VAL A 96 -6.98 13.17 5.06
CA VAL A 96 -7.21 11.95 4.26
C VAL A 96 -7.18 12.27 2.76
N GLN A 97 -7.87 13.33 2.32
CA GLN A 97 -7.90 13.71 0.91
C GLN A 97 -6.53 14.16 0.40
N MET A 98 -5.68 14.76 1.23
CA MET A 98 -4.31 15.11 0.85
C MET A 98 -3.43 13.89 0.53
N LEU A 99 -3.81 12.71 1.04
CA LEU A 99 -3.10 11.44 0.89
C LEU A 99 -3.74 10.52 -0.17
N GLY A 100 -4.66 11.03 -0.98
CA GLY A 100 -5.20 10.30 -2.13
C GLY A 100 -4.10 9.76 -3.03
N ASP A 101 -4.10 8.45 -3.30
CA ASP A 101 -3.06 7.74 -4.04
C ASP A 101 -3.37 7.56 -5.54
N ASN A 102 -4.53 8.04 -6.00
CA ASN A 102 -4.94 8.10 -7.40
C ASN A 102 -4.33 9.33 -8.07
N ILE A 103 -3.03 9.26 -8.35
CA ILE A 103 -2.21 10.42 -8.75
C ILE A 103 -1.60 10.32 -10.14
N TYR A 104 -1.73 9.18 -10.81
CA TYR A 104 -1.15 8.95 -12.13
C TYR A 104 -2.24 8.52 -13.10
N HIS A 105 -2.25 9.12 -14.28
CA HIS A 105 -3.07 8.75 -15.42
C HIS A 105 -2.39 9.23 -16.70
N GLN A 106 -2.86 8.79 -17.85
CA GLN A 106 -2.41 9.28 -19.14
C GLN A 106 -3.49 10.11 -19.80
N ASP A 107 -3.06 11.14 -20.53
CA ASP A 107 -3.96 11.90 -21.41
C ASP A 107 -4.25 11.15 -22.72
N ILE A 108 -4.95 11.83 -23.64
CA ILE A 108 -5.33 11.30 -24.96
C ILE A 108 -4.12 10.92 -25.83
N ASP A 109 -2.96 11.53 -25.58
CA ASP A 109 -1.71 11.29 -26.31
C ASP A 109 -0.81 10.28 -25.58
N GLU A 110 -1.37 9.53 -24.63
CA GLU A 110 -0.67 8.55 -23.79
C GLU A 110 0.46 9.16 -22.93
N THR A 111 0.44 10.48 -22.73
CA THR A 111 1.44 11.17 -21.91
C THR A 111 1.07 11.08 -20.43
N TRP A 112 2.02 10.69 -19.60
CA TRP A 112 1.80 10.58 -18.16
C TRP A 112 1.55 11.94 -17.50
N ILE A 113 0.48 11.99 -16.72
CA ILE A 113 0.14 13.07 -15.81
C ILE A 113 0.41 12.63 -14.37
N GLN A 114 1.01 13.52 -13.57
CA GLN A 114 1.14 13.37 -12.13
C GLN A 114 0.36 14.47 -11.42
N GLU A 115 -0.64 14.09 -10.63
CA GLU A 115 -1.42 15.04 -9.81
C GLU A 115 -0.61 15.58 -8.64
N ASP A 116 -0.94 16.82 -8.22
CA ASP A 116 -0.31 17.47 -7.07
C ASP A 116 -0.61 16.70 -5.77
N SER A 117 0.41 16.03 -5.23
CA SER A 117 0.23 14.96 -4.25
C SER A 117 1.46 14.72 -3.36
N HIS A 118 1.39 13.72 -2.49
CA HIS A 118 2.52 13.28 -1.68
C HIS A 118 3.79 12.97 -2.49
N HIS A 119 3.66 12.64 -3.78
CA HIS A 119 4.77 12.31 -4.67
C HIS A 119 5.16 13.42 -5.67
N SER A 120 4.57 14.62 -5.61
CA SER A 120 5.00 15.77 -6.42
C SER A 120 6.09 16.60 -5.72
N ASN A 121 6.65 17.59 -6.42
CA ASN A 121 7.56 18.58 -5.84
C ASN A 121 6.81 19.56 -4.91
N PRO A 122 7.52 20.36 -4.07
CA PRO A 122 6.86 21.30 -3.16
C PRO A 122 5.88 22.27 -3.84
N ASP A 123 6.19 22.73 -5.05
CA ASP A 123 5.37 23.61 -5.89
C ASP A 123 4.23 22.90 -6.64
N GLY A 124 4.09 21.58 -6.45
CA GLY A 124 3.09 20.75 -7.12
C GLY A 124 3.51 20.23 -8.49
N SER A 125 4.67 20.63 -9.01
CA SER A 125 5.19 20.13 -10.29
C SER A 125 5.61 18.66 -10.21
N TYR A 126 5.80 18.03 -11.37
CA TYR A 126 6.13 16.61 -11.44
C TYR A 126 7.47 16.30 -10.76
N ASN A 127 7.47 15.33 -9.86
CA ASN A 127 8.69 14.66 -9.46
C ASN A 127 8.95 13.50 -10.44
N MET A 128 9.76 13.77 -11.47
CA MET A 128 10.09 12.78 -12.52
C MET A 128 10.67 11.47 -11.96
N THR A 129 11.41 11.54 -10.85
CA THR A 129 11.99 10.35 -10.22
C THR A 129 10.91 9.43 -9.63
N ASN A 130 9.89 10.01 -9.00
CA ASN A 130 8.75 9.26 -8.49
C ASN A 130 7.89 8.74 -9.64
N LEU A 131 7.61 9.59 -10.63
CA LEU A 131 6.81 9.24 -11.80
C LEU A 131 7.41 8.03 -12.52
N GLU A 132 8.66 8.11 -12.96
CA GLU A 132 9.37 7.02 -13.66
C GLU A 132 9.46 5.73 -12.83
N ARG A 133 9.56 5.84 -11.51
CA ARG A 133 9.62 4.68 -10.63
C ARG A 133 8.27 4.01 -10.51
N ASP A 134 7.22 4.79 -10.27
CA ASP A 134 5.88 4.26 -10.04
C ASP A 134 5.28 3.74 -11.35
N THR A 135 5.51 4.38 -12.50
CA THR A 135 4.93 3.95 -13.79
C THR A 135 5.63 2.74 -14.43
N LYS A 136 6.73 2.22 -13.82
CA LYS A 136 7.30 0.90 -14.19
C LYS A 136 6.31 -0.27 -14.05
N SER A 137 5.23 -0.06 -13.29
CA SER A 137 4.04 -0.90 -13.33
C SER A 137 2.84 0.00 -13.56
N THR A 138 2.02 -0.35 -14.53
CA THR A 138 0.77 0.34 -14.83
C THR A 138 -0.39 -0.09 -13.94
N PHE A 139 -0.19 -1.07 -13.04
CA PHE A 139 -1.27 -1.68 -12.27
C PHE A 139 -1.42 -1.10 -10.88
N VAL A 140 -2.66 -0.99 -10.41
CA VAL A 140 -3.07 -0.69 -9.05
C VAL A 140 -3.64 -1.96 -8.42
N LEU A 141 -3.23 -2.28 -7.19
CA LEU A 141 -3.82 -3.38 -6.43
C LEU A 141 -4.89 -2.82 -5.50
N ILE A 142 -6.09 -3.39 -5.55
CA ILE A 142 -7.26 -2.96 -4.80
C ILE A 142 -7.71 -4.08 -3.88
N SER A 143 -8.15 -3.71 -2.68
CA SER A 143 -8.65 -4.64 -1.67
C SER A 143 -9.92 -4.14 -1.00
N ASN A 144 -10.98 -4.93 -1.16
CA ASN A 144 -12.18 -4.91 -0.31
C ASN A 144 -12.11 -6.03 0.75
N HIS A 145 -10.91 -6.50 1.09
CA HIS A 145 -10.66 -7.47 2.15
C HIS A 145 -9.31 -7.18 2.80
N PHE A 146 -9.30 -6.23 3.74
CA PHE A 146 -8.07 -5.79 4.39
C PHE A 146 -8.21 -5.56 5.91
N TYR A 147 -7.06 -5.57 6.56
CA TYR A 147 -6.84 -5.17 7.95
C TYR A 147 -5.72 -4.15 7.97
N TYR A 148 -6.04 -2.93 8.38
CA TYR A 148 -5.05 -1.87 8.52
C TYR A 148 -4.91 -1.49 10.00
N PHE A 149 -3.78 -1.85 10.60
CA PHE A 149 -3.51 -1.68 12.01
C PHE A 149 -2.89 -0.32 12.36
N GLY A 150 -2.18 0.31 11.42
CA GLY A 150 -1.54 1.61 11.64
C GLY A 150 -0.68 1.61 12.91
N ASN A 151 -0.86 2.62 13.77
CA ASN A 151 -0.17 2.76 15.05
C ASN A 151 -0.49 1.66 16.09
N SER A 152 -1.53 0.85 15.85
CA SER A 152 -1.85 -0.37 16.61
C SER A 152 -1.29 -1.64 15.95
N ALA A 153 -0.21 -1.52 15.16
CA ALA A 153 0.46 -2.62 14.49
C ALA A 153 0.70 -3.81 15.45
N ILE A 154 0.37 -5.01 14.97
CA ILE A 154 0.37 -6.24 15.79
C ILE A 154 1.62 -7.07 15.56
N ASP A 155 2.05 -7.77 16.60
CA ASP A 155 3.16 -8.72 16.50
C ASP A 155 2.77 -9.95 15.67
N ILE A 156 3.68 -10.40 14.82
CA ILE A 156 3.54 -11.59 13.99
C ILE A 156 4.86 -12.37 13.98
N ASP A 157 4.79 -13.69 13.81
CA ASP A 157 5.98 -14.54 13.74
C ASP A 157 6.66 -14.43 12.36
N LEU A 158 7.47 -13.38 12.18
CA LEU A 158 8.25 -13.16 10.96
C LEU A 158 9.31 -14.26 10.71
N GLN A 159 9.78 -14.94 11.76
CA GLN A 159 10.80 -15.98 11.60
C GLN A 159 10.21 -17.24 10.98
N SER A 160 8.96 -17.59 11.32
CA SER A 160 8.24 -18.73 10.73
C SER A 160 8.18 -18.66 9.19
N ILE A 161 7.97 -17.46 8.64
CA ILE A 161 7.97 -17.22 7.19
C ILE A 161 9.35 -16.85 6.64
N ARG A 162 10.43 -17.03 7.41
CA ARG A 162 11.81 -16.68 7.06
C ARG A 162 11.92 -15.25 6.52
N TYR A 163 11.21 -14.30 7.13
CA TYR A 163 11.23 -12.89 6.77
C TYR A 163 12.38 -12.20 7.53
N ASN A 164 13.46 -11.95 6.80
CA ASN A 164 14.70 -11.38 7.32
C ASN A 164 14.94 -10.00 6.67
N LYS A 165 16.18 -9.49 6.71
CA LYS A 165 16.55 -8.27 5.97
C LYS A 165 16.36 -8.50 4.47
N ILE A 166 15.31 -7.91 3.91
CA ILE A 166 14.98 -7.97 2.49
C ILE A 166 15.12 -6.59 1.84
N ARG A 167 15.44 -6.56 0.54
CA ARG A 167 15.61 -5.31 -0.21
C ARG A 167 14.28 -4.73 -0.72
N ASP A 168 13.34 -5.58 -1.12
CA ASP A 168 12.12 -5.15 -1.80
C ASP A 168 10.87 -5.79 -1.18
N TYR A 169 10.67 -7.08 -1.45
CA TYR A 169 9.63 -7.93 -0.86
C TYR A 169 10.08 -9.38 -0.84
N LYS A 170 9.40 -10.20 -0.04
CA LYS A 170 9.47 -11.65 -0.05
C LYS A 170 8.17 -12.19 -0.64
N LYS A 171 8.26 -13.05 -1.66
CA LYS A 171 7.13 -13.80 -2.22
C LYS A 171 7.13 -15.19 -1.60
N ILE A 172 6.00 -15.64 -1.08
CA ILE A 172 5.83 -16.94 -0.43
C ILE A 172 4.66 -17.65 -1.10
N ASP A 173 4.89 -18.88 -1.56
CA ASP A 173 3.84 -19.75 -2.09
C ASP A 173 2.99 -20.27 -0.92
N LEU A 174 1.70 -19.92 -0.90
CA LEU A 174 0.79 -20.32 0.19
C LEU A 174 0.43 -21.80 0.12
N ALA A 175 0.58 -22.47 -1.03
CA ALA A 175 0.42 -23.91 -1.10
C ALA A 175 1.52 -24.64 -0.31
N GLN A 176 2.72 -24.04 -0.23
CA GLN A 176 3.92 -24.69 0.33
C GLN A 176 4.30 -24.21 1.74
N SER A 177 3.61 -23.23 2.32
CA SER A 177 3.90 -22.74 3.67
C SER A 177 2.64 -22.72 4.54
N ASN A 178 2.61 -23.62 5.53
CA ASN A 178 1.58 -23.61 6.58
C ASN A 178 1.70 -22.33 7.41
N GLU A 179 2.92 -21.90 7.71
CA GLU A 179 3.22 -20.76 8.57
C GLU A 179 2.65 -19.44 8.01
N ALA A 180 2.81 -19.24 6.69
CA ALA A 180 2.24 -18.07 6.03
C ALA A 180 0.71 -18.10 6.02
N ARG A 181 0.11 -19.29 5.86
CA ARG A 181 -1.35 -19.45 5.97
C ARG A 181 -1.83 -19.17 7.39
N ASP A 182 -1.12 -19.68 8.40
CA ASP A 182 -1.44 -19.49 9.81
C ASP A 182 -1.41 -18.00 10.22
N ILE A 183 -0.45 -17.22 9.69
CA ILE A 183 -0.43 -15.75 9.88
C ILE A 183 -1.71 -15.12 9.30
N ILE A 184 -2.08 -15.43 8.06
CA ILE A 184 -3.27 -14.86 7.41
C ILE A 184 -4.53 -15.26 8.19
N GLU A 185 -4.67 -16.54 8.51
CA GLU A 185 -5.85 -17.09 9.18
C GLU A 185 -5.99 -16.59 10.61
N SER A 186 -4.89 -16.47 11.36
CA SER A 186 -4.91 -15.93 12.73
C SER A 186 -5.28 -14.45 12.75
N ILE A 187 -4.72 -13.64 11.84
CA ILE A 187 -5.09 -12.23 11.70
C ILE A 187 -6.58 -12.13 11.36
N HIS A 188 -7.06 -12.88 10.36
CA HIS A 188 -8.47 -12.88 9.96
C HIS A 188 -9.39 -13.28 11.12
N ARG A 189 -9.09 -14.39 11.80
CA ARG A 189 -9.90 -14.92 12.90
C ARG A 189 -10.00 -13.94 14.07
N ASN A 190 -8.87 -13.37 14.47
CA ASN A 190 -8.80 -12.49 15.64
C ASN A 190 -9.36 -11.09 15.37
N ASN A 191 -9.41 -10.66 14.11
CA ASN A 191 -9.80 -9.30 13.74
C ASN A 191 -11.02 -9.27 12.82
N LYS A 192 -11.80 -10.35 12.71
CA LYS A 192 -12.91 -10.47 11.76
C LYS A 192 -13.91 -9.30 11.82
N SER A 193 -14.19 -8.79 13.03
CA SER A 193 -15.08 -7.63 13.25
C SER A 193 -14.49 -6.29 12.78
N LYS A 194 -13.22 -6.25 12.39
CA LYS A 194 -12.47 -5.09 11.91
C LYS A 194 -12.13 -5.17 10.41
N LEU A 195 -12.75 -6.10 9.69
CA LEU A 195 -12.54 -6.24 8.25
C LEU A 195 -12.89 -4.93 7.53
N ASN A 196 -12.00 -4.47 6.65
CA ASN A 196 -12.10 -3.22 5.88
C ASN A 196 -12.14 -1.95 6.73
N MET A 197 -11.65 -2.02 7.97
CA MET A 197 -11.53 -0.88 8.87
C MET A 197 -10.08 -0.46 9.07
N ILE A 198 -9.91 0.84 9.31
CA ILE A 198 -8.69 1.42 9.87
C ILE A 198 -8.79 1.26 11.39
N ILE A 199 -7.98 0.38 11.97
CA ILE A 199 -7.99 0.07 13.40
C ILE A 199 -7.33 1.20 14.20
N SER A 200 -6.30 1.81 13.63
CA SER A 200 -5.63 3.00 14.16
C SER A 200 -5.04 3.81 13.01
N ASP A 201 -4.78 5.09 13.26
CA ASP A 201 -4.19 6.00 12.29
C ASP A 201 -2.86 5.45 11.73
N PRO A 202 -2.52 5.77 10.47
CA PRO A 202 -1.18 5.53 9.95
C PRO A 202 -0.09 5.99 10.93
N CYS A 203 1.01 5.24 11.04
CA CYS A 203 2.03 5.48 12.07
C CYS A 203 2.61 6.91 12.06
N GLN A 204 2.57 7.58 10.90
CA GLN A 204 3.07 8.95 10.71
C GLN A 204 1.97 9.90 10.22
N PHE A 205 0.71 9.63 10.53
CA PHE A 205 -0.42 10.39 9.99
C PHE A 205 -0.36 11.89 10.30
N SER A 206 0.27 12.32 11.40
CA SER A 206 0.47 13.75 11.73
C SER A 206 1.31 14.51 10.69
N ASP A 207 2.08 13.80 9.89
CA ASP A 207 2.95 14.33 8.83
C ASP A 207 2.30 14.21 7.43
N PHE A 208 0.96 14.04 7.35
CA PHE A 208 0.19 13.86 6.10
C PHE A 208 0.48 14.90 5.01
N TYR A 209 0.86 16.12 5.41
CA TYR A 209 1.11 17.22 4.50
C TYR A 209 2.44 17.10 3.75
N LYS A 210 3.38 16.31 4.26
CA LYS A 210 4.73 16.22 3.70
C LYS A 210 4.71 15.53 2.34
N ARG A 211 5.71 15.84 1.51
CA ARG A 211 5.97 15.19 0.21
C ARG A 211 7.23 14.34 0.29
N VAL A 212 7.34 13.32 -0.54
CA VAL A 212 8.46 12.37 -0.52
C VAL A 212 9.11 12.25 -1.88
N ASP A 213 10.44 12.41 -1.91
CA ASP A 213 11.26 11.99 -3.04
C ASP A 213 11.77 10.55 -2.80
N GLN A 214 11.38 9.61 -3.66
CA GLN A 214 11.66 8.19 -3.44
C GLN A 214 13.13 7.80 -3.69
N LYS A 215 13.96 8.65 -4.30
CA LYS A 215 15.38 8.37 -4.59
C LYS A 215 16.28 8.82 -3.47
N SER A 216 16.14 10.07 -3.06
CA SER A 216 16.87 10.64 -1.93
C SER A 216 16.31 10.16 -0.59
N GLY A 217 15.03 9.77 -0.56
CA GLY A 217 14.30 9.49 0.67
C GLY A 217 13.98 10.74 1.47
N LEU A 218 14.27 11.93 0.94
CA LEU A 218 13.97 13.21 1.57
C LEU A 218 12.47 13.42 1.67
N ILE A 219 12.09 14.06 2.77
CA ILE A 219 10.73 14.43 3.08
C ILE A 219 10.71 15.95 3.13
N SER A 220 9.73 16.59 2.47
CA SER A 220 9.60 18.05 2.53
C SER A 220 9.49 18.49 4.00
N LYS A 221 10.08 19.64 4.31
CA LYS A 221 9.92 20.25 5.63
C LYS A 221 8.47 20.67 5.86
#